data_AF-A0A4Q0A2P3-F1
#
_entry.id   AF-A0A4Q0A2P3-F1
#
_cell.length_a   1.000
_cell.length_b   1.000
_cell.length_c   1.000
_cell.angle_alpha   90.00
_cell.angle_beta   90.00
_cell.angle_gamma   90.00
#
_symmetry.space_group_name_H-M   'P 1'
#
loop_
_entity.id
_entity.type
_entity.pdbx_description
1 polymer ?
#
loop_
_entity_poly.entity_id
_entity_poly.type
_entity_poly.pdbx_seq_one_letter_code
_entity_poly.pdbx_strand_id
1 'polypeptide(L)' 'IVIDRCNFDEDQRKVWVNMGETHGALVDALYFDVSGKTCKERVKNRTGHPTGVEGKFGTEVVGRFERLITRPTV' A
#
# COMPACT_ATOMS: atom_id res chain seq x y z
N ILE A 1 0.09 0.17 17.22
CA ILE A 1 0.96 0.93 16.26
C ILE A 1 0.38 0.70 14.87
N VAL A 2 0.33 1.73 14.02
CA VAL A 2 -0.11 1.58 12.62
C VAL A 2 1.08 1.88 11.71
N ILE A 3 1.34 0.99 10.75
CA ILE A 3 2.41 1.16 9.76
C ILE A 3 1.78 1.67 8.45
N ASP A 4 1.78 2.98 8.25
CA ASP A 4 1.22 3.64 7.05
C ASP A 4 2.24 3.68 5.91
N ARG A 5 2.37 2.53 5.24
CA ARG A 5 3.25 2.29 4.09
C ARG A 5 2.46 1.50 3.05
N CYS A 6 2.96 1.44 1.82
CA CYS A 6 2.29 0.65 0.78
C CYS A 6 2.29 -0.85 1.08
N ASN A 7 3.39 -1.39 1.64
CA ASN A 7 3.52 -2.80 2.09
C ASN A 7 2.94 -3.82 1.08
N PHE A 8 3.24 -3.59 -0.21
CA PHE A 8 2.50 -4.18 -1.31
C PHE A 8 2.85 -5.64 -1.56
N ASP A 9 4.03 -6.09 -1.16
CA ASP A 9 4.49 -7.48 -1.28
C ASP A 9 4.84 -8.09 0.09
N GLU A 10 5.12 -9.39 0.09
CA GLU A 10 5.45 -10.15 1.29
C GLU A 10 6.77 -9.70 1.93
N ASP A 11 7.79 -9.44 1.11
CA ASP A 11 9.11 -9.04 1.58
C ASP A 11 9.06 -7.73 2.40
N GLN A 12 8.26 -6.75 1.96
CA GLN A 12 8.05 -5.52 2.74
C GLN A 12 7.27 -5.75 4.02
N ARG A 13 6.29 -6.67 4.01
CA ARG A 13 5.47 -6.98 5.20
C ARG A 13 6.26 -7.75 6.26
N LYS A 14 7.13 -8.67 5.84
CA LYS A 14 7.91 -9.57 6.71
C LYS A 14 8.72 -8.84 7.78
N VAL A 15 9.27 -7.68 7.45
CA VAL A 15 10.03 -6.84 8.39
C VAL A 15 9.19 -6.47 9.62
N TRP A 16 7.92 -6.12 9.41
CA TRP A 16 7.01 -5.69 10.49
C TRP A 16 6.47 -6.87 11.28
N VAL A 17 6.14 -7.97 10.59
CA VAL A 17 5.69 -9.22 11.23
C VAL A 17 6.78 -9.74 12.16
N ASN A 18 8.01 -9.89 11.66
CA ASN A 18 9.15 -10.34 12.46
C ASN A 18 9.40 -9.43 13.66
N MET A 19 9.27 -8.11 13.49
CA MET A 19 9.46 -7.16 14.57
C MET A 19 8.40 -7.31 15.66
N GLY A 20 7.13 -7.50 15.28
CA GLY A 20 6.04 -7.75 16.21
C GLY A 20 6.23 -9.05 16.98
N GLU A 21 6.52 -10.15 16.27
CA GLU A 21 6.80 -11.46 16.86
C GLU A 21 7.97 -11.43 17.84
N THR A 22 9.08 -10.78 17.46
CA THR A 22 10.28 -10.66 18.31
C THR A 22 9.98 -9.96 19.64
N HIS A 23 8.98 -9.07 19.67
CA HIS A 23 8.58 -8.33 20.86
C HIS A 23 7.29 -8.86 21.50
N GLY A 24 6.77 -10.01 21.06
CA GLY A 24 5.53 -10.60 21.57
C GLY A 24 4.28 -9.75 21.32
N ALA A 25 4.31 -8.88 20.30
CA ALA A 25 3.16 -8.07 19.91
C ALA A 25 2.29 -8.84 18.91
N LEU A 26 0.96 -8.72 19.06
CA LEU A 26 0.02 -9.19 18.05
C LEU A 26 0.14 -8.36 16.77
N VAL A 27 0.19 -9.03 15.63
CA VAL A 27 0.29 -8.42 14.30
C VAL A 27 -0.95 -8.76 13.50
N ASP A 28 -1.51 -7.77 12.82
CA ASP A 28 -2.68 -7.90 11.96
C ASP A 28 -2.51 -7.03 10.70
N ALA A 29 -3.29 -7.30 9.65
CA ALA A 29 -3.19 -6.65 8.35
C ALA A 29 -4.52 -6.00 7.93
N LEU A 30 -4.47 -4.68 7.68
CA LEU A 30 -5.56 -3.97 7.01
C LEU A 30 -5.35 -3.99 5.49
N TYR A 31 -6.02 -4.92 4.80
CA TYR A 31 -5.96 -5.00 3.34
C TYR A 31 -7.09 -4.19 2.70
N PHE A 32 -6.72 -3.12 1.98
CA PHE A 32 -7.67 -2.30 1.24
C PHE A 32 -7.98 -2.92 -0.12
N ASP A 33 -9.05 -3.71 -0.19
CA ASP A 33 -9.53 -4.35 -1.42
C ASP A 33 -10.29 -3.37 -2.33
N VAL A 34 -9.59 -2.33 -2.78
CA VAL A 34 -10.12 -1.30 -3.67
C VAL A 34 -9.56 -1.51 -5.06
N SER A 35 -10.44 -1.54 -6.06
CA SER A 35 -10.02 -1.73 -7.45
C SER A 35 -9.03 -0.65 -7.89
N GLY A 36 -8.04 -1.05 -8.68
CA GLY A 36 -7.06 -0.11 -9.19
C GLY A 36 -7.66 0.95 -10.13
N LYS A 37 -8.79 0.66 -10.80
CA LYS A 37 -9.61 1.65 -11.51
C LYS A 37 -10.06 2.79 -10.58
N THR A 38 -10.67 2.44 -9.44
CA THR A 38 -11.11 3.43 -8.44
C THR A 38 -9.93 4.23 -7.89
N CYS A 39 -8.79 3.58 -7.65
CA CYS A 39 -7.58 4.27 -7.19
C CYS A 39 -7.04 5.25 -8.24
N LYS A 40 -7.04 4.89 -9.53
CA LYS A 40 -6.66 5.78 -10.64
C LYS A 40 -7.59 6.98 -10.74
N GLU A 41 -8.90 6.79 -10.62
CA GLU A 41 -9.86 7.89 -10.61
C GLU A 41 -9.62 8.86 -9.45
N ARG A 42 -9.36 8.34 -8.24
CA ARG A 42 -9.04 9.15 -7.06
C ARG A 42 -7.76 9.96 -7.23
N VAL A 43 -6.68 9.32 -7.66
CA VAL A 43 -5.38 10.00 -7.79
C VAL A 43 -5.34 10.98 -8.96
N LYS A 44 -6.10 10.71 -10.04
CA LYS A 44 -6.24 11.63 -11.18
C LYS A 44 -6.82 12.97 -10.76
N ASN A 45 -7.77 12.96 -9.83
CA ASN A 45 -8.45 14.16 -9.34
C ASN A 45 -7.83 14.72 -8.05
N ARG A 46 -6.77 14.09 -7.52
CA ARG A 46 -6.05 14.56 -6.34
C ARG A 46 -5.26 15.83 -6.67
N THR A 47 -5.11 16.70 -5.69
CA THR A 47 -4.24 17.88 -5.74
C THR A 47 -3.50 18.04 -4.42
N GLY A 48 -2.29 18.60 -4.46
CA GLY A 48 -1.51 18.95 -3.27
C GLY A 48 -0.80 17.78 -2.60
N HIS A 49 -0.52 16.70 -3.35
CA HIS A 49 0.28 15.61 -2.79
C HIS A 49 1.73 16.07 -2.56
N PRO A 50 2.34 15.87 -1.38
CA PRO A 50 3.67 16.42 -1.05
C PRO A 50 4.78 16.04 -2.04
N THR A 51 4.67 14.88 -2.67
CA THR A 51 5.61 14.37 -3.68
C THR A 51 5.06 14.40 -5.11
N GLY A 52 3.97 15.12 -5.36
CA GLY A 52 3.38 15.29 -6.68
C GLY A 52 2.67 14.06 -7.26
N VAL A 53 2.31 13.07 -6.43
CA VAL A 53 1.54 11.88 -6.85
C VAL A 53 0.07 12.26 -7.08
N GLU A 54 -0.18 12.89 -8.22
CA GLU A 54 -1.46 13.42 -8.66
C GLU A 54 -1.58 13.40 -10.19
N GLY A 55 -2.79 13.62 -10.70
CA GLY A 55 -3.05 13.70 -12.13
C GLY A 55 -2.57 12.46 -12.90
N LYS A 56 -1.96 12.68 -14.07
CA LYS A 56 -1.44 11.60 -14.92
C LYS A 56 -0.34 10.80 -14.23
N PHE A 57 0.61 11.46 -13.58
CA PHE A 57 1.71 10.78 -12.88
C PHE A 57 1.19 9.87 -11.77
N GLY A 58 0.23 10.33 -11.00
CA GLY A 58 -0.44 9.51 -9.99
C GLY A 58 -1.08 8.24 -10.57
N THR A 59 -1.73 8.34 -11.73
CA THR A 59 -2.32 7.16 -12.39
C THR A 59 -1.28 6.14 -12.84
N GLU A 60 -0.11 6.59 -13.29
CA GLU A 60 1.02 5.73 -13.66
C GLU A 60 1.60 5.02 -12.43
N VAL A 61 1.72 5.73 -11.31
CA VAL A 61 2.12 5.16 -10.01
C VAL A 61 1.16 4.03 -9.61
N VAL A 62 -0.15 4.28 -9.61
CA VAL A 62 -1.16 3.24 -9.28
C VAL A 62 -1.05 2.04 -10.23
N GLY A 63 -0.87 2.28 -11.53
CA GLY A 63 -0.70 1.21 -12.51
C GLY A 63 0.54 0.35 -12.26
N ARG A 64 1.59 0.89 -11.63
CA ARG A 64 2.76 0.11 -11.21
C ARG A 64 2.43 -0.77 -10.00
N PHE A 65 1.72 -0.25 -9.00
CA PHE A 65 1.32 -1.02 -7.82
C PHE A 65 0.34 -2.15 -8.15
N GLU A 66 -0.58 -1.96 -9.10
CA GLU A 66 -1.47 -3.05 -9.58
C GLU A 66 -0.70 -4.30 -10.03
N ARG A 67 0.52 -4.13 -10.57
CA ARG A 67 1.37 -5.24 -11.03
C ARG A 67 2.25 -5.84 -9.94
N LEU A 68 2.47 -5.11 -8.84
CA LEU A 68 3.37 -5.49 -7.76
C LEU A 68 2.63 -6.07 -6.56
N ILE A 69 1.37 -5.68 -6.35
CA ILE A 69 0.63 -6.02 -5.15
C ILE A 69 0.36 -7.51 -5.05
N THR A 70 0.70 -8.10 -3.91
CA THR A 70 0.30 -9.45 -3.51
C THR A 70 -0.63 -9.36 -2.30
N ARG A 71 -1.68 -10.19 -2.29
CA ARG A 71 -2.58 -10.26 -1.13
C ARG A 71 -1.80 -10.76 0.10
N PRO A 72 -2.01 -10.18 1.29
CA PRO A 72 -1.58 -10.81 2.53
C PRO A 72 -2.19 -12.21 2.66
N THR A 73 -1.37 -13.17 3.07
CA THR A 73 -1.80 -14.52 3.43
C THR A 73 -1.57 -14.73 4.92
N VAL A 74 -2.31 -15.69 5.49
CA VAL A 74 -2.11 -16.17 6.86
C VAL A 74 -0.81 -16.96 6.93
#